data_AF-A0A2R2W6C9-F1
#
_entry.id   AF-A0A2R2W6C9-F1
#
_cell.length_a   1.000
_cell.length_b   1.000
_cell.length_c   1.000
_cell.angle_alpha   90.00
_cell.angle_beta   90.00
_cell.angle_gamma   90.00
#
_symmetry.space_group_name_H-M   'P 1'
#
loop_
_entity.id
_entity.type
_entity.pdbx_description
1 polymer ?
#
loop_
_entity_poly.entity_id
_entity_poly.type
_entity_poly.pdbx_seq_one_letter_code
_entity_poly.pdbx_strand_id
1 'polypeptide(L)'
;MVDAIAAEPGGLVDHLGGRRLLVAELAAEVRDRRLLLTGRGLRIRLGGRSLRVPAAVAPGVALVERFDDERDRQHVSVTLTLPVIGTIYQYSGYFEYAVEPFGAAHTEGTPS
;
A
#
# COMPACT_ATOMS: atom_id res chain seq x y z
N MET A 1 -4.84 10.01 7.66
CA MET A 1 -5.32 9.53 6.36
C MET A 1 -5.89 8.14 6.60
N VAL A 2 -7.09 7.82 6.12
CA VAL A 2 -7.71 6.50 6.31
C VAL A 2 -7.72 5.83 4.96
N ASP A 3 -6.82 4.88 4.78
CA ASP A 3 -6.68 4.09 3.56
C ASP A 3 -7.01 2.63 3.89
N ALA A 4 -7.31 1.83 2.88
CA ALA A 4 -7.44 0.39 3.07
C ALA A 4 -6.91 -0.37 1.87
N ILE A 5 -6.01 -1.30 2.16
CA ILE A 5 -5.45 -2.22 1.18
C ILE A 5 -6.25 -3.52 1.23
N ALA A 6 -6.65 -4.01 0.07
CA ALA A 6 -7.30 -5.30 -0.11
C ALA A 6 -6.53 -6.15 -1.12
N ALA A 7 -6.51 -7.46 -0.91
CA ALA A 7 -6.04 -8.40 -1.91
C ALA A 7 -7.19 -8.76 -2.86
N GLU A 8 -6.93 -8.66 -4.16
CA GLU A 8 -7.82 -9.07 -5.24
C GLU A 8 -7.11 -10.09 -6.16
N PRO A 9 -7.83 -10.85 -6.99
CA PRO A 9 -7.20 -11.82 -7.91
C PRO A 9 -6.13 -11.22 -8.83
N GLY A 10 -6.22 -9.92 -9.13
CA GLY A 10 -5.27 -9.20 -10.00
C GLY A 10 -4.09 -8.53 -9.28
N GLY A 11 -4.02 -8.60 -7.95
CA GLY A 11 -2.99 -7.93 -7.15
C GLY A 11 -3.57 -7.24 -5.91
N LEU A 12 -2.88 -6.19 -5.46
CA LEU A 12 -3.35 -5.38 -4.34
C LEU A 12 -4.13 -4.17 -4.86
N VAL A 13 -5.18 -3.80 -4.14
CA VAL A 13 -5.96 -2.60 -4.39
C VAL A 13 -5.92 -1.71 -3.16
N ASP A 14 -5.47 -0.48 -3.33
CA ASP A 14 -5.42 0.52 -2.26
C ASP A 14 -6.50 1.60 -2.46
N HIS A 15 -7.40 1.67 -1.49
CA HIS A 15 -8.47 2.66 -1.44
C HIS A 15 -8.01 3.90 -0.68
N LEU A 16 -7.68 4.95 -1.42
CA LEU A 16 -7.03 6.15 -0.88
C LEU A 16 -8.03 7.23 -0.47
N GLY A 17 -7.76 7.83 0.68
CA GLY A 17 -8.47 8.98 1.24
C GLY A 17 -9.81 8.62 1.91
N GLY A 18 -10.31 9.54 2.76
CA GLY A 18 -11.49 9.26 3.60
C GLY A 18 -12.79 8.94 2.83
N ARG A 19 -12.90 9.37 1.57
CA ARG A 19 -14.02 9.05 0.67
C ARG A 19 -13.75 7.89 -0.28
N ARG A 20 -12.53 7.32 -0.27
CA ARG A 20 -12.11 6.18 -1.11
C ARG A 20 -12.40 6.39 -2.61
N LEU A 21 -12.25 7.64 -3.05
CA LEU A 21 -12.51 8.05 -4.44
C LEU A 21 -11.39 7.58 -5.38
N LEU A 22 -10.19 7.40 -4.83
CA LEU A 22 -9.03 6.95 -5.58
C LEU A 22 -8.76 5.49 -5.25
N VAL A 23 -8.50 4.70 -6.29
CA VAL A 23 -8.25 3.27 -6.18
C VAL A 23 -6.98 2.96 -6.96
N ALA A 24 -5.89 2.72 -6.25
CA ALA A 24 -4.62 2.33 -6.86
C ALA A 24 -4.57 0.81 -7.04
N GLU A 25 -4.23 0.36 -8.24
CA GLU A 25 -3.99 -1.04 -8.55
C GLU A 25 -2.49 -1.30 -8.48
N LEU A 26 -2.07 -2.26 -7.66
CA LEU A 26 -0.66 -2.54 -7.37
C LEU A 26 -0.34 -3.99 -7.73
N ALA A 27 0.76 -4.21 -8.44
CA ALA A 27 1.39 -5.52 -8.56
C ALA A 27 2.29 -5.73 -7.35
N ALA A 28 2.17 -6.88 -6.68
CA ALA A 28 3.07 -7.29 -5.62
C ALA A 28 4.01 -8.40 -6.12
N GLU A 29 5.30 -8.23 -5.87
CA GLU A 29 6.33 -9.22 -6.19
C GLU A 29 7.30 -9.33 -5.02
N VAL A 30 7.72 -10.55 -4.67
CA VAL A 30 8.81 -10.77 -3.74
C VAL A 30 10.05 -11.13 -4.53
N ARG A 31 11.11 -10.33 -4.42
CA ARG A 31 12.40 -10.56 -5.09
C ARG A 31 13.54 -10.23 -4.15
N ASP A 32 14.54 -11.10 -4.09
CA ASP A 32 15.75 -10.90 -3.28
C ASP A 32 15.47 -10.56 -1.80
N ARG A 33 14.47 -11.24 -1.20
CA ARG A 33 13.98 -10.98 0.17
C ARG A 33 13.41 -9.56 0.38
N ARG A 34 12.97 -8.91 -0.69
CA ARG A 34 12.29 -7.62 -0.68
C ARG A 34 10.89 -7.78 -1.22
N LEU A 35 9.94 -7.05 -0.66
CA LEU A 35 8.62 -6.87 -1.24
C LEU A 35 8.65 -5.63 -2.14
N LEU A 36 8.28 -5.80 -3.40
CA LEU A 36 8.14 -4.75 -4.39
C LEU A 36 6.67 -4.57 -4.70
N LEU A 37 6.14 -3.36 -4.51
CA LEU A 37 4.83 -2.98 -5.02
C LEU A 37 5.00 -1.95 -6.14
N THR A 38 4.41 -2.23 -7.30
CA THR A 38 4.45 -1.33 -8.46
C THR A 38 3.04 -0.97 -8.93
N GLY A 39 2.83 0.30 -9.26
CA GLY A 39 1.56 0.78 -9.77
C GLY A 39 1.23 0.21 -11.16
N ARG A 40 0.06 -0.41 -11.30
CA ARG A 40 -0.50 -0.88 -12.58
C ARG A 40 -1.52 0.09 -13.16
N GLY A 41 -2.15 0.90 -12.31
CA GLY A 41 -3.16 1.86 -12.72
C GLY A 41 -3.80 2.58 -11.55
N LEU A 42 -4.53 3.64 -11.88
CA LEU A 42 -5.35 4.41 -10.95
C LEU A 42 -6.77 4.47 -11.50
N ARG A 43 -7.76 4.23 -10.64
CA ARG A 43 -9.18 4.47 -10.94
C ARG A 43 -9.72 5.57 -10.03
N ILE A 44 -10.62 6.37 -10.58
CA ILE A 44 -11.40 7.38 -9.86
C ILE A 44 -12.85 6.90 -9.80
N ARG A 45 -13.41 6.86 -8.59
CA ARG A 45 -14.83 6.59 -8.34
C ARG A 45 -15.58 7.92 -8.29
N LEU A 46 -16.42 8.19 -9.29
CA LEU A 46 -17.21 9.42 -9.38
C LEU A 46 -18.65 9.08 -9.78
N GLY A 47 -19.64 9.57 -9.01
CA GLY A 47 -21.07 9.37 -9.32
C GLY A 47 -21.48 7.90 -9.47
N GLY A 48 -20.91 7.00 -8.64
CA GLY A 48 -21.18 5.55 -8.69
C GLY A 48 -20.45 4.79 -9.81
N ARG A 49 -19.74 5.48 -10.71
CA ARG A 49 -18.91 4.86 -11.75
C ARG A 49 -17.45 4.81 -11.34
N SER A 50 -16.71 3.85 -11.87
CA SER A 50 -15.25 3.74 -11.71
C SER A 50 -14.59 3.95 -13.06
N LEU A 51 -13.77 4.99 -13.19
CA LEU A 51 -13.13 5.39 -14.44
C LEU A 51 -11.61 5.25 -14.30
N ARG A 52 -10.96 4.63 -15.29
CA ARG A 52 -9.50 4.51 -15.31
C ARG A 52 -8.86 5.84 -15.69
N VAL A 53 -7.86 6.25 -14.92
CA VAL A 53 -7.06 7.43 -15.22
C VAL A 53 -6.13 7.12 -16.40
N PRO A 54 -6.07 7.96 -17.44
CA PRO A 54 -5.16 7.75 -18.56
C PRO A 54 -3.70 7.67 -18.13
N ALA A 55 -2.94 6.75 -18.71
CA ALA A 55 -1.53 6.52 -18.33
C ALA A 55 -0.64 7.77 -18.49
N ALA A 56 -0.98 8.69 -19.40
CA ALA A 56 -0.26 9.95 -19.60
C ALA A 56 -0.30 10.90 -18.39
N VAL A 57 -1.28 10.74 -17.50
CA VAL A 57 -1.47 11.60 -16.31
C VAL A 57 -1.60 10.80 -15.02
N ALA A 58 -1.66 9.47 -15.09
CA ALA A 58 -1.75 8.61 -13.92
C ALA A 58 -0.41 8.62 -13.15
N PRO A 59 -0.42 8.80 -11.82
CA PRO A 59 0.78 8.65 -11.02
C PRO A 59 1.25 7.20 -11.00
N GLY A 60 2.57 7.03 -11.15
CA GLY A 60 3.27 5.79 -10.87
C GLY A 60 3.57 5.66 -9.38
N VAL A 61 3.52 4.43 -8.87
CA VAL A 61 3.88 4.08 -7.50
C VAL A 61 4.97 3.02 -7.55
N ALA A 62 6.03 3.22 -6.79
CA ALA A 62 7.02 2.20 -6.49
C ALA A 62 7.25 2.15 -4.99
N LEU A 63 7.00 1.00 -4.38
CA LEU A 63 7.32 0.72 -2.99
C LEU A 63 8.28 -0.46 -2.94
N VAL A 64 9.31 -0.32 -2.12
CA VAL A 64 10.23 -1.40 -1.78
C VAL A 64 10.26 -1.51 -0.27
N GLU A 65 9.93 -2.69 0.23
CA GLU A 65 10.07 -3.06 1.64
C GLU A 65 11.11 -4.16 1.77
N ARG A 66 11.99 -4.03 2.76
CA ARG A 66 13.05 -4.99 3.05
C ARG A 66 13.36 -4.97 4.53
N PHE A 67 13.84 -6.09 5.05
CA PHE A 67 14.47 -6.11 6.36
C PHE A 67 15.91 -5.55 6.27
N ASP A 68 16.32 -4.77 7.28
CA ASP A 68 17.67 -4.23 7.43
C ASP A 68 18.36 -4.98 8.58
N ASP A 69 19.19 -5.96 8.25
CA ASP A 69 19.83 -6.85 9.24
C ASP A 69 20.79 -6.09 10.19
N GLU A 70 21.37 -4.96 9.76
CA GLU A 70 22.24 -4.15 10.62
C GLU A 70 21.47 -3.41 11.71
N ARG A 71 20.24 -2.98 11.40
CA ARG A 71 19.38 -2.20 12.30
C ARG A 71 18.32 -3.03 12.99
N ASP A 72 18.18 -4.30 12.60
CA ASP A 72 17.14 -5.22 13.06
C ASP A 72 15.72 -4.63 12.89
N ARG A 73 15.48 -3.97 11.76
CA ARG A 73 14.25 -3.21 11.49
C ARG A 73 13.76 -3.39 10.06
N GLN A 74 12.46 -3.23 9.84
CA GLN A 74 11.95 -3.08 8.47
C GLN A 74 12.30 -1.71 7.92
N HIS A 75 12.67 -1.66 6.65
CA HIS A 75 12.91 -0.46 5.87
C HIS A 75 11.92 -0.42 4.71
N VAL A 76 11.24 0.71 4.56
CA VAL A 76 10.36 0.96 3.42
C VAL A 76 10.83 2.20 2.69
N SER A 77 10.81 2.12 1.36
CA SER A 77 10.95 3.26 0.48
C SER A 77 9.77 3.33 -0.47
N VAL A 78 9.21 4.53 -0.61
CA VAL A 78 8.10 4.81 -1.51
C VAL A 78 8.48 5.97 -2.41
N THR A 79 8.20 5.82 -3.71
CA THR A 79 8.34 6.89 -4.70
C THR A 79 7.04 7.01 -5.47
N LEU A 80 6.51 8.24 -5.56
CA LEU A 80 5.40 8.59 -6.43
C LEU A 80 5.90 9.49 -7.55
N THR A 81 5.54 9.16 -8.78
CA THR A 81 5.99 9.89 -9.98
C THR A 81 4.81 10.26 -10.86
N LEU A 82 4.86 11.42 -11.51
CA LEU A 82 4.00 11.74 -12.65
C LEU A 82 4.82 11.69 -13.95
N PRO A 83 4.25 11.22 -15.07
CA PRO A 83 5.01 11.04 -16.32
C PRO A 83 5.74 12.30 -16.83
N VAL A 84 5.15 13.49 -16.60
CA VAL A 84 5.69 14.77 -17.11
C VAL A 84 6.49 15.52 -16.05
N ILE A 85 6.09 15.44 -14.78
CA ILE A 85 6.69 16.23 -13.68
C ILE A 85 7.87 15.47 -13.05
N GLY A 86 7.91 14.15 -13.17
CA GLY A 86 8.87 13.29 -12.47
C GLY A 86 8.40 12.97 -11.06
N THR A 87 9.32 12.85 -10.12
CA THR A 87 9.02 12.50 -8.72
C THR A 87 8.25 13.62 -8.03
N ILE A 88 7.05 13.31 -7.54
CA ILE A 88 6.19 14.26 -6.81
C ILE A 88 6.23 14.02 -5.30
N TYR A 89 6.64 12.82 -4.88
CA TYR A 89 6.75 12.47 -3.47
C TYR A 89 7.73 11.31 -3.30
N GLN A 90 8.53 11.38 -2.24
CA GLN A 90 9.41 10.31 -1.85
C GLN A 90 9.40 10.18 -0.33
N TYR A 91 9.39 8.93 0.13
CA TYR A 91 9.53 8.58 1.52
C TYR A 91 10.53 7.43 1.68
N SER A 92 11.32 7.48 2.74
CA SER A 92 12.24 6.42 3.13
C SER A 92 12.30 6.40 4.65
N GLY A 93 12.02 5.26 5.26
CA GLY A 93 11.90 5.16 6.71
C GLY A 93 12.03 3.74 7.23
N TYR A 94 12.29 3.65 8.52
CA TYR A 94 12.35 2.39 9.24
C TYR A 94 11.17 2.29 10.19
N PHE A 95 10.66 1.08 10.36
CA PHE A 95 9.60 0.80 11.32
C PHE A 95 9.80 -0.57 11.98
N GLU A 96 9.20 -0.70 13.14
CA GLU A 96 9.06 -1.96 13.86
C GLU A 96 7.60 -2.38 13.73
N TYR A 97 7.34 -3.67 13.53
CA TYR A 97 6.00 -4.21 13.50
C TYR A 97 5.98 -5.55 14.22
N ALA A 98 4.82 -5.89 14.78
CA ALA A 98 4.51 -7.21 15.27
C ALA A 98 3.30 -7.73 14.48
N VAL A 99 3.31 -9.02 14.14
CA VAL A 99 2.12 -9.69 13.60
C VAL A 99 1.35 -10.23 14.78
N GLU A 100 0.22 -9.59 15.09
CA GLU A 100 -0.68 -10.07 16.12
C GLU A 100 -1.68 -11.08 15.52
N PRO A 101 -1.89 -12.24 16.16
CA PRO A 101 -2.94 -13.16 15.76
C PRO A 101 -4.30 -12.48 15.90
N PHE A 102 -5.12 -12.52 14.84
CA PHE A 102 -6.49 -12.06 14.94
C PHE A 102 -7.31 -13.08 15.74
N GLY A 103 -7.58 -12.77 17.01
CA GLY A 103 -8.45 -13.57 17.89
C GLY A 103 -7.72 -14.58 18.79
N ALA A 104 -7.10 -14.09 19.86
CA ALA A 104 -7.24 -14.78 21.14
C ALA A 104 -8.49 -14.21 21.79
N ALA A 105 -9.55 -15.00 21.92
CA ALA A 105 -10.73 -14.58 22.67
C ALA A 105 -10.27 -14.11 24.06
N HIS A 106 -10.52 -12.85 24.39
CA HIS A 106 -10.51 -12.38 25.77
C HIS A 106 -11.55 -13.22 26.53
N THR A 107 -11.09 -14.31 27.16
CA THR A 107 -11.91 -15.02 28.14
C THR A 107 -11.76 -14.22 29.42
N GLU A 108 -12.58 -13.17 29.55
CA GLU A 108 -12.76 -12.50 30.84
C GLU A 108 -13.23 -13.57 31.84
N GLY A 109 -12.38 -13.85 32.82
CA GLY A 109 -12.71 -14.71 33.94
C GLY A 109 -13.93 -14.15 34.67
N THR A 110 -14.94 -14.98 34.84
CA THR A 110 -16.06 -14.73 35.74
C THR A 110 -15.51 -14.57 37.16
N PRO A 111 -15.73 -13.45 37.88
CA PRO A 111 -15.42 -13.40 39.29
C PRO A 111 -16.45 -14.24 40.06
N SER A 112 -15.96 -15.08 40.97
CA SER A 112 -16.76 -15.75 42.01
C SER A 112 -17.27 -14.78 43.07
#